data_AF-A0A2M7DV80-F1
#
_entry.id   AF-A0A2M7DV80-F1
#
_cell.length_a   1.000
_cell.length_b   1.000
_cell.length_c   1.000
_cell.angle_alpha   90.00
_cell.angle_beta   90.00
_cell.angle_gamma   90.00
#
_symmetry.space_group_name_H-M   'P 1'
#
loop_
_entity.id
_entity.type
_entity.pdbx_description
1 polymer ?
#
loop_
_entity_poly.entity_id
_entity_poly.type
_entity_poly.pdbx_seq_one_letter_code
_entity_poly.pdbx_strand_id
1 'polypeptide(L)'
;GKINLLYISPERLMFEHTRDLLKNINVSFFVIDEAHCISHWGHNFRSEYRQLDIIKQEFKNINVHAFTATATEQVQQDIVTQLKLEKPHIYIGNIDRPNLTYRILPR
;
A
#
# COMPACT_ATOMS: atom_id res chain seq x y z
N GLY A 1 -11.25 5.23 20.23
CA GLY A 1 -12.66 5.23 19.79
C GLY A 1 -13.28 3.86 20.06
N LYS A 2 -14.53 3.61 19.67
CA LYS A 2 -15.15 2.26 19.74
C LYS A 2 -14.66 1.31 18.63
N ILE A 3 -14.09 1.89 17.56
CA ILE A 3 -13.56 1.18 16.41
C ILE A 3 -12.04 1.08 16.55
N ASN A 4 -11.50 -0.12 16.40
CA ASN A 4 -10.06 -0.40 16.44
C ASN A 4 -9.44 -0.43 15.03
N LEU A 5 -10.21 -0.82 14.01
CA LEU A 5 -9.76 -0.92 12.63
C LEU A 5 -10.87 -0.45 11.69
N LEU A 6 -10.51 0.41 10.73
CA LEU A 6 -11.42 0.93 9.71
C LEU A 6 -10.87 0.52 8.33
N TYR A 7 -11.61 -0.33 7.63
CA TYR A 7 -11.36 -0.61 6.22
C TYR A 7 -12.02 0.46 5.36
N ILE A 8 -11.26 0.99 4.42
CA ILE A 8 -11.70 2.05 3.52
C ILE A 8 -11.08 1.81 2.15
N SER A 9 -11.86 2.06 1.09
CA SER A 9 -11.35 1.99 -0.27
C SER A 9 -10.57 3.26 -0.64
N PRO A 10 -9.59 3.21 -1.56
CA PRO A 10 -8.87 4.40 -2.02
C PRO A 10 -9.81 5.50 -2.52
N GLU A 11 -10.84 5.14 -3.28
CA GLU A 11 -11.85 6.05 -3.83
C GLU A 11 -12.56 6.84 -2.72
N ARG A 12 -12.92 6.17 -1.62
CA ARG A 12 -13.57 6.81 -0.47
C ARG A 12 -12.63 7.76 0.26
N LEU A 13 -11.35 7.39 0.40
CA LEU A 13 -10.33 8.24 1.02
C LEU A 13 -10.06 9.52 0.19
N MET A 14 -10.31 9.48 -1.12
CA MET A 14 -10.18 10.66 -1.99
C MET A 14 -11.27 11.71 -1.77
N PHE A 15 -12.32 11.42 -1.00
CA PHE A 15 -13.27 12.46 -0.62
C PHE A 15 -12.77 13.30 0.55
N GLU A 16 -12.78 14.62 0.37
CA GLU A 16 -12.37 15.61 1.37
C GLU A 16 -13.11 15.44 2.70
N HIS A 17 -14.45 15.31 2.66
CA HIS A 17 -15.25 15.06 3.87
C HIS A 17 -14.79 13.83 4.66
N THR A 18 -14.30 12.80 3.98
CA THR A 18 -13.79 11.59 4.63
C THR A 18 -12.45 11.89 5.29
N ARG A 19 -11.53 12.58 4.61
CA ARG A 19 -10.24 12.97 5.20
C ARG A 19 -10.42 13.92 6.38
N ASP A 20 -11.37 14.85 6.31
CA ASP A 20 -11.65 15.78 7.41
C ASP A 20 -12.24 15.06 8.63
N LEU A 21 -13.10 14.06 8.43
CA LEU A 21 -13.53 13.19 9.51
C LEU A 21 -12.33 12.46 10.13
N LEU A 22 -11.42 11.92 9.31
CA LEU A 22 -10.23 11.21 9.78
C LEU A 22 -9.25 12.13 10.52
N LYS A 23 -9.13 13.41 10.14
CA LYS A 23 -8.31 14.41 10.86
C LYS A 23 -8.86 14.72 12.25
N ASN A 24 -10.18 14.57 12.46
CA ASN A 24 -10.84 14.82 13.73
C ASN A 24 -10.82 13.62 14.70
N ILE A 25 -10.20 12.50 14.30
CA ILE A 25 -10.00 11.34 15.17
C ILE A 25 -8.52 11.06 15.37
N ASN A 26 -8.17 10.41 16.48
CA ASN A 26 -6.81 10.00 16.76
C ASN A 26 -6.44 8.74 15.95
N VAL A 27 -6.08 8.91 14.67
CA VAL A 27 -5.58 7.83 13.81
C VAL A 27 -4.18 7.43 14.25
N SER A 28 -3.97 6.15 14.55
CA SER A 28 -2.65 5.67 14.99
C SER A 28 -1.67 5.47 13.83
N PHE A 29 -2.11 4.83 12.75
CA PHE A 29 -1.32 4.60 11.53
C PHE A 29 -2.23 4.24 10.35
N PHE A 30 -1.69 4.33 9.14
CA PHE A 30 -2.34 3.83 7.92
C PHE A 30 -1.68 2.54 7.45
N VAL A 31 -2.50 1.65 6.90
CA VAL A 31 -2.08 0.41 6.24
C VAL A 31 -2.58 0.43 4.80
N ILE A 32 -1.66 0.33 3.85
CA ILE A 32 -1.95 0.16 2.43
C ILE A 32 -1.74 -1.31 2.10
N ASP A 33 -2.85 -2.04 1.99
CA ASP A 33 -2.84 -3.43 1.53
C ASP A 33 -2.76 -3.48 -0.01
N GLU A 34 -2.31 -4.61 -0.57
CA GLU A 34 -2.10 -4.80 -2.01
C GLU A 34 -1.35 -3.64 -2.69
N ALA A 35 -0.31 -3.12 -2.01
CA ALA A 35 0.40 -1.91 -2.40
C ALA A 35 1.01 -1.99 -3.81
N HIS A 36 1.20 -3.20 -4.35
CA HIS A 36 1.63 -3.39 -5.74
C HIS A 36 0.71 -2.74 -6.78
N CYS A 37 -0.56 -2.49 -6.46
CA CYS A 37 -1.53 -1.82 -7.34
C CYS A 37 -1.11 -0.39 -7.74
N ILE A 38 -0.16 0.23 -7.03
CA ILE A 38 0.34 1.58 -7.32
C ILE A 38 1.26 1.65 -8.54
N SER A 39 1.90 0.53 -8.88
CA SER A 39 2.88 0.43 -9.96
C SER A 39 2.22 -0.03 -11.25
N HIS A 40 2.53 0.63 -12.37
CA HIS A 40 2.12 0.14 -13.70
C HIS A 40 2.80 -1.17 -14.10
N TRP A 41 3.94 -1.46 -13.46
CA TRP A 41 4.66 -2.72 -13.61
C TRP A 41 4.13 -3.82 -12.68
N GLY A 42 3.20 -3.46 -11.79
CA GLY A 42 2.45 -4.41 -10.99
C GLY A 42 1.39 -5.11 -11.83
N HIS A 43 1.12 -6.37 -11.50
CA HIS A 43 -0.10 -7.02 -11.96
C HIS A 43 -1.26 -6.31 -11.24
N ASN A 44 -2.23 -5.74 -11.96
CA ASN A 44 -3.42 -5.05 -11.41
C ASN A 44 -3.22 -3.58 -10.97
N PHE A 45 -2.54 -2.78 -11.79
CA PHE A 45 -2.47 -1.33 -11.60
C PHE A 45 -3.86 -0.67 -11.38
N ARG A 46 -3.94 0.27 -10.42
CA ARG A 46 -5.11 1.12 -10.15
C ARG A 46 -4.67 2.57 -9.95
N SER A 47 -5.27 3.50 -10.68
CA SER A 47 -4.89 4.91 -10.62
C SER A 47 -5.11 5.55 -9.25
N GLU A 48 -6.11 5.10 -8.51
CA GLU A 48 -6.48 5.62 -7.20
C GLU A 48 -5.40 5.34 -6.14
N TYR A 49 -4.64 4.26 -6.31
CA TYR A 49 -3.51 3.95 -5.42
C TYR A 49 -2.39 5.00 -5.52
N ARG A 50 -2.20 5.62 -6.68
CA ARG A 50 -1.19 6.69 -6.84
C ARG A 50 -1.56 7.97 -6.10
N GLN A 51 -2.84 8.18 -5.83
CA GLN A 51 -3.33 9.33 -5.10
C GLN A 51 -3.20 9.16 -3.57
N LEU A 52 -2.77 7.98 -3.10
CA LEU A 52 -2.57 7.71 -1.67
C LEU A 52 -1.39 8.45 -1.06
N ASP A 53 -0.56 9.11 -1.88
CA ASP A 53 0.46 10.05 -1.42
C ASP A 53 -0.15 11.21 -0.59
N ILE A 54 -1.45 11.50 -0.80
CA ILE A 54 -2.24 12.44 -0.01
C ILE A 54 -2.20 12.13 1.49
N ILE A 55 -2.03 10.86 1.88
CA ILE A 55 -1.91 10.46 3.29
C ILE A 55 -0.70 11.16 3.90
N LYS A 56 0.45 11.13 3.22
CA LYS A 56 1.66 11.83 3.69
C LYS A 56 1.53 13.35 3.63
N GLN A 57 0.72 13.88 2.71
CA GLN A 57 0.50 15.31 2.60
C GLN A 57 -0.39 15.87 3.73
N GLU A 58 -1.49 15.18 4.05
CA GLU A 58 -2.52 15.66 4.99
C GLU A 58 -2.33 15.15 6.43
N PHE A 59 -1.68 13.98 6.62
CA PHE A 59 -1.47 13.35 7.92
C PHE A 59 0.04 13.29 8.26
N LYS A 60 0.68 14.47 8.28
CA LYS A 60 2.15 14.65 8.22
C LYS A 60 3.02 13.94 9.28
N ASN A 61 2.45 13.36 10.33
CA ASN A 61 3.19 12.63 11.38
C ASN A 61 2.70 11.20 11.59
N ILE A 62 1.79 10.72 10.75
CA ILE A 62 1.19 9.40 10.90
C ILE A 62 2.01 8.38 10.10
N ASN A 63 2.33 7.26 10.74
CA ASN A 63 3.06 6.17 10.10
C ASN A 63 2.21 5.52 9.02
N VAL A 64 2.86 5.14 7.92
CA VAL A 64 2.23 4.45 6.79
C VAL A 64 2.98 3.16 6.58
N HIS A 65 2.25 2.05 6.55
CA HIS A 65 2.76 0.72 6.30
C HIS A 65 2.17 0.20 5.00
N ALA A 66 2.98 -0.38 4.13
CA ALA A 66 2.55 -0.92 2.85
C ALA A 66 2.85 -2.42 2.81
N PHE A 67 1.86 -3.21 2.42
CA PHE A 67 1.96 -4.67 2.35
C PHE A 67 1.55 -5.17 0.97
N THR A 68 2.23 -6.21 0.50
CA THR A 68 1.91 -6.91 -0.75
C THR A 68 2.56 -8.29 -0.72
N ALA A 69 1.91 -9.28 -1.34
CA ALA A 69 2.48 -10.61 -1.51
C ALA A 69 3.48 -10.67 -2.68
N THR A 70 3.28 -9.85 -3.71
CA THR A 70 4.08 -9.88 -4.94
C THR A 70 4.59 -8.48 -5.26
N ALA A 71 5.92 -8.33 -5.29
CA ALA A 71 6.57 -7.09 -5.74
C ALA A 71 8.00 -7.37 -6.21
N THR A 72 8.25 -7.12 -7.51
CA THR A 72 9.62 -7.03 -8.03
C THR A 72 10.34 -5.83 -7.41
N GLU A 73 11.66 -5.76 -7.52
CA GLU A 73 12.43 -4.61 -7.02
C GLU A 73 11.90 -3.27 -7.57
N GLN A 74 11.52 -3.23 -8.85
CA GLN A 74 10.91 -2.05 -9.46
C GLN A 74 9.57 -1.68 -8.80
N VAL A 75 8.71 -2.66 -8.55
CA VAL A 75 7.41 -2.42 -7.87
C VAL A 75 7.64 -1.95 -6.44
N GLN A 76 8.64 -2.48 -5.73
CA GLN A 76 9.01 -2.02 -4.38
C GLN A 76 9.44 -0.54 -4.40
N GLN A 77 10.29 -0.14 -5.35
CA GLN A 77 10.71 1.26 -5.51
C GLN A 77 9.54 2.18 -5.85
N ASP A 78 8.63 1.73 -6.72
CA ASP A 78 7.43 2.47 -7.06
C ASP A 78 6.54 2.67 -5.82
N ILE A 79 6.34 1.65 -4.99
CA ILE A 79 5.59 1.76 -3.73
C ILE A 79 6.20 2.84 -2.82
N VAL A 80 7.51 2.76 -2.58
CA VAL A 80 8.22 3.73 -1.72
C VAL A 80 8.08 5.15 -2.24
N THR A 81 8.31 5.34 -3.54
CA THR A 81 8.32 6.66 -4.18
C THR A 81 6.93 7.26 -4.24
N GLN A 82 5.94 6.50 -4.72
CA GLN A 82 4.58 6.99 -4.92
C GLN A 82 3.86 7.24 -3.58
N LEU A 83 4.07 6.41 -2.56
CA LEU A 83 3.53 6.66 -1.21
C LEU A 83 4.32 7.68 -0.40
N LYS A 84 5.39 8.25 -0.95
CA LYS A 84 6.30 9.20 -0.27
C LYS A 84 6.79 8.65 1.07
N LEU A 85 7.20 7.39 1.10
CA LEU A 85 7.75 6.77 2.30
C LEU A 85 9.19 7.27 2.51
N GLU A 86 9.41 7.95 3.62
CA GLU A 86 10.74 8.47 3.99
C GLU A 86 11.53 7.40 4.73
N LYS A 87 12.64 6.96 4.14
CA LYS A 87 13.56 5.95 4.71
C LYS A 87 12.81 4.74 5.32
N PRO A 88 11.91 4.07 4.58
CA PRO A 88 11.12 2.99 5.13
C PRO A 88 12.01 1.80 5.49
N HIS A 89 11.62 1.08 6.54
CA HIS A 89 12.15 -0.26 6.75
C HIS A 89 11.51 -1.22 5.74
N ILE A 90 12.33 -1.84 4.90
CA ILE A 90 11.86 -2.78 3.87
C ILE A 90 12.09 -4.19 4.39
N TYR A 91 11.01 -4.95 4.55
CA TYR A 91 11.05 -6.36 4.94
C TYR A 91 10.57 -7.22 3.77
N ILE A 92 11.42 -8.13 3.32
CA ILE A 92 11.11 -9.09 2.26
C ILE A 92 11.16 -10.48 2.88
N GLY A 93 10.01 -11.16 2.91
CA GLY A 93 9.91 -12.52 3.41
C GLY A 93 10.51 -13.55 2.44
N ASN A 94 10.64 -14.80 2.89
CA ASN A 94 11.03 -15.88 2.00
C ASN A 94 9.93 -16.12 0.95
N ILE A 95 10.32 -16.04 -0.32
CA ILE A 95 9.42 -16.21 -1.47
C ILE A 95 9.35 -17.69 -1.88
N ASP A 96 10.33 -18.50 -1.48
CA ASP A 96 10.37 -19.92 -1.85
C ASP A 96 9.18 -20.69 -1.28
N ARG A 97 8.64 -21.58 -2.12
CA ARG A 97 7.54 -22.47 -1.81
C ARG A 97 8.04 -23.89 -2.06
N PRO A 98 8.76 -24.51 -1.11
CA PRO A 98 9.40 -25.81 -1.31
C PRO A 98 8.38 -26.94 -1.59
N ASN A 99 7.11 -26.69 -1.28
CA ASN A 99 5.99 -27.57 -1.57
C ASN A 99 5.47 -27.47 -3.01
N LEU A 100 6.02 -26.60 -3.86
CA LEU A 100 5.61 -26.42 -5.26
C LEU A 100 6.71 -26.92 -6.22
N THR A 101 6.31 -27.75 -7.19
CA THR A 101 7.18 -28.18 -8.29
C THR A 101 6.76 -27.48 -9.58
N TYR A 102 7.63 -26.63 -10.13
CA TYR A 102 7.40 -25.97 -11.41
C TYR A 102 7.88 -26.86 -12.56
N ARG A 103 7.01 -27.16 -13.53
CA ARG A 103 7.36 -27.89 -14.76
C ARG A 103 6.91 -27.10 -15.98
N ILE A 104 7.79 -26.97 -16.98
CA ILE A 104 7.48 -26.34 -18.26
C ILE A 104 7.61 -27.42 -19.33
N LEU A 105 6.55 -27.65 -20.10
CA LEU A 105 6.57 -28.54 -21.25
C LEU A 105 6.60 -27.69 -22.52
N PRO A 106 7.48 -28.01 -23.50
CA PRO A 106 7.43 -27.35 -24.80
C PRO A 106 6.07 -27.58 -25.45
N ARG A 107 5.58 -26.55 -26.14
CA ARG A 107 4.38 -26.66 -26.99
C ARG A 107 4.66 -27.45 -28.25
#